data_AF-A0A3M0XWX4-F1
#
_entry.id   AF-A0A3M0XWX4-F1
#
_cell.length_a   1.000
_cell.length_b   1.000
_cell.length_c   1.000
_cell.angle_alpha   90.00
_cell.angle_beta   90.00
_cell.angle_gamma   90.00
#
_symmetry.space_group_name_H-M   'P 1'
#
loop_
_entity.id
_entity.type
_entity.pdbx_description
1 polymer ?
#
loop_
_entity_poly.entity_id
_entity_poly.type
_entity_poly.pdbx_seq_one_letter_code
_entity_poly.pdbx_strand_id
1 'polypeptide(L)'
;MVLVHASAHRVFVIDMSWPQNAFIGLFVIAAPIVAGGLVWTSCRRAGAFLLAASMFAALVFGLSHHFLVPGTDNIASVPAAGWGARFRLSAFLLAIVEAWGSAVGWWGIRCFARAPS
;
A
#
# COMPACT_ATOMS: atom_id res chain seq x y z
N MET A 1 -10.75 0.83 4.67
CA MET A 1 -10.58 0.25 3.32
C MET A 1 -9.67 -0.99 3.33
N VAL A 2 -8.49 -0.95 3.97
CA VAL A 2 -7.57 -2.12 4.08
C VAL A 2 -8.25 -3.37 4.63
N LEU A 3 -9.03 -3.25 5.71
CA LEU A 3 -9.74 -4.40 6.31
C LEU A 3 -10.82 -4.99 5.38
N VAL A 4 -11.52 -4.15 4.62
CA VAL A 4 -12.53 -4.61 3.65
C VAL A 4 -11.86 -5.36 2.51
N HIS A 5 -10.73 -4.82 2.04
CA HIS A 5 -9.91 -5.46 1.01
C HIS A 5 -9.38 -6.82 1.48
N ALA A 6 -8.76 -6.88 2.66
CA ALA A 6 -8.27 -8.11 3.27
C ALA A 6 -9.39 -9.14 3.49
N SER A 7 -10.60 -8.70 3.83
CA SER A 7 -11.76 -9.59 3.96
C SER A 7 -12.20 -10.17 2.60
N ALA A 8 -12.10 -9.38 1.52
CA ALA A 8 -12.42 -9.88 0.18
C ALA A 8 -11.44 -10.97 -0.28
N HIS A 9 -10.14 -10.86 0.03
CA HIS A 9 -9.19 -11.96 -0.22
C HIS A 9 -9.60 -13.25 0.48
N ARG A 10 -10.09 -13.17 1.73
CA ARG A 10 -10.56 -14.35 2.48
C ARG A 10 -11.83 -14.95 1.89
N VAL A 11 -12.77 -14.12 1.43
CA VAL A 11 -14.03 -14.59 0.81
C VAL A 11 -13.76 -15.31 -0.51
N PHE A 12 -12.81 -14.81 -1.30
CA PHE A 12 -12.45 -15.41 -2.59
C PHE A 12 -11.33 -16.46 -2.49
N VAL A 13 -10.82 -16.73 -1.28
CA VAL A 13 -9.70 -17.66 -1.03
C VAL A 13 -8.51 -17.34 -1.96
N ILE A 14 -8.21 -16.05 -2.08
CA ILE A 14 -7.03 -15.57 -2.80
C ILE A 14 -5.85 -15.79 -1.87
N ASP A 15 -5.13 -16.88 -2.09
CA ASP A 15 -3.98 -17.25 -1.28
C ASP A 15 -2.72 -16.48 -1.71
N MET A 16 -2.05 -15.92 -0.71
CA MET A 16 -0.77 -15.25 -0.90
C MET A 16 0.34 -16.22 -0.55
N SER A 17 1.34 -16.30 -1.42
CA SER A 17 2.58 -17.01 -1.10
C SER A 17 3.22 -16.41 0.15
N TRP A 18 4.04 -17.21 0.85
CA TRP A 18 4.73 -16.75 2.05
C TRP A 18 5.55 -15.45 1.84
N PRO A 19 6.28 -15.28 0.71
CA PRO A 19 6.96 -14.02 0.41
C PRO A 19 6.01 -12.83 0.21
N GLN A 20 4.86 -13.02 -0.44
CA GLN A 20 3.86 -11.95 -0.62
C GLN A 20 3.28 -11.52 0.74
N ASN A 21 2.96 -12.47 1.61
CA ASN A 21 2.50 -12.16 2.96
C ASN A 21 3.55 -11.38 3.78
N ALA A 22 4.81 -11.78 3.69
CA ALA A 22 5.90 -11.04 4.34
C ALA A 22 6.04 -9.61 3.79
N PHE A 23 5.96 -9.45 2.47
CA PHE A 23 5.98 -8.14 1.82
C PHE A 23 4.81 -7.25 2.29
N ILE A 24 3.58 -7.77 2.29
CA ILE A 24 2.39 -7.03 2.72
C ILE A 24 2.51 -6.64 4.18
N GLY A 25 2.86 -7.58 5.06
CA GLY A 25 3.02 -7.31 6.49
C GLY A 25 4.06 -6.23 6.77
N LEU A 26 5.21 -6.27 6.08
CA LEU A 26 6.31 -5.35 6.34
C LEU A 26 6.11 -3.99 5.67
N PHE A 27 5.81 -3.95 4.37
CA PHE A 27 5.81 -2.72 3.58
C PHE A 27 4.45 -2.07 3.44
N VAL A 28 3.36 -2.84 3.40
CA VAL A 28 2.01 -2.29 3.25
C VAL A 28 1.43 -1.91 4.61
N ILE A 29 1.72 -2.70 5.65
CA ILE A 29 1.16 -2.50 7.00
C ILE A 29 2.15 -1.82 7.94
N ALA A 30 3.30 -2.44 8.24
CA ALA A 30 4.16 -1.98 9.31
C ALA A 30 4.94 -0.68 8.98
N ALA A 31 5.59 -0.63 7.82
CA ALA A 31 6.45 0.50 7.44
C ALA A 31 5.73 1.86 7.41
N PRO A 32 4.50 1.99 6.88
CA PRO A 32 3.77 3.26 6.91
C PRO A 32 3.42 3.73 8.32
N ILE A 33 3.10 2.81 9.22
CA ILE A 33 2.81 3.10 10.63
C ILE A 33 4.08 3.61 11.32
N VAL A 34 5.19 2.90 11.14
CA VAL A 34 6.50 3.31 11.68
C VAL A 34 6.91 4.66 11.11
N ALA A 35 6.75 4.86 9.80
CA ALA A 35 7.01 6.14 9.15
C ALA A 35 6.17 7.28 9.74
N GLY A 36 4.88 7.02 9.96
CA GLY A 36 3.95 7.93 10.63
C GLY A 36 4.39 8.32 12.04
N GLY A 37 5.02 7.41 12.80
CA GLY A 37 5.64 7.73 14.08
C GLY A 37 6.92 8.57 13.94
N LEU A 38 7.81 8.18 13.03
CA LEU A 38 9.11 8.84 12.84
C LEU A 38 9.01 10.28 12.34
N VAL A 39 7.97 10.63 11.58
CA VAL A 39 7.78 12.02 11.10
C VAL A 39 7.54 13.04 12.23
N TRP A 40 7.18 12.58 13.44
CA TRP A 40 6.97 13.44 14.60
C TRP A 40 8.19 13.55 15.52
N THR A 41 9.24 12.75 15.30
CA THR A 41 10.45 12.75 16.14
C THR A 41 11.56 13.63 15.54
N SER A 42 12.80 13.51 16.01
CA SER A 42 13.97 14.07 15.33
C SER A 42 14.32 13.33 14.02
N CYS A 43 13.74 12.13 13.80
CA CYS A 43 14.00 11.29 12.63
C CYS A 43 13.08 11.61 11.43
N ARG A 44 12.56 12.83 11.31
CA ARG A 44 11.48 13.17 10.36
C ARG A 44 11.79 12.83 8.92
N ARG A 45 13.03 13.11 8.49
CA ARG A 45 13.50 12.82 7.13
C ARG A 45 13.55 11.32 6.86
N ALA A 46 13.98 10.51 7.85
CA ALA A 46 13.95 9.05 7.73
C ALA A 46 12.51 8.54 7.69
N GLY A 47 11.60 9.10 8.49
CA GLY A 47 10.16 8.80 8.42
C GLY A 47 9.57 9.11 7.05
N ALA A 48 9.86 10.28 6.48
CA ALA A 48 9.39 10.66 5.16
C ALA A 48 9.93 9.75 4.04
N PHE A 49 11.20 9.35 4.14
CA PHE A 49 11.81 8.37 3.22
C PHE A 49 11.14 7.01 3.33
N LEU A 50 10.95 6.51 4.55
CA LEU A 50 10.29 5.22 4.80
C LEU A 50 8.86 5.24 4.26
N LEU A 51 8.10 6.34 4.45
CA LEU A 51 6.77 6.50 3.88
C LEU A 51 6.81 6.45 2.34
N ALA A 52 7.71 7.23 1.72
CA ALA A 52 7.81 7.31 0.26
C ALA A 52 8.11 5.93 -0.36
N ALA A 53 9.12 5.24 0.18
CA ALA A 53 9.57 3.96 -0.32
C ALA A 53 8.54 2.84 -0.09
N SER A 54 7.95 2.77 1.11
CA SER A 54 6.95 1.74 1.43
C SER A 54 5.67 1.90 0.62
N MET A 55 5.16 3.13 0.49
CA MET A 55 3.99 3.42 -0.33
C MET A 55 4.23 3.19 -1.82
N PHE A 56 5.42 3.55 -2.33
CA PHE A 56 5.77 3.26 -3.73
C PHE A 56 5.88 1.76 -4.00
N ALA A 57 6.51 1.02 -3.10
CA ALA A 57 6.60 -0.44 -3.20
C ALA A 57 5.21 -1.09 -3.14
N ALA A 58 4.35 -0.64 -2.23
CA ALA A 58 2.95 -1.08 -2.14
C ALA A 58 2.18 -0.79 -3.43
N LEU A 59 2.33 0.42 -4.00
CA LEU A 59 1.72 0.80 -5.28
C LEU A 59 2.14 -0.14 -6.41
N VAL A 60 3.44 -0.38 -6.57
CA VAL A 60 3.97 -1.26 -7.62
C VAL A 60 3.44 -2.69 -7.43
N PHE A 61 3.42 -3.18 -6.19
CA PHE A 61 2.90 -4.50 -5.86
C PHE A 61 1.42 -4.62 -6.18
N GLY A 62 0.60 -3.67 -5.72
CA GLY A 62 -0.84 -3.64 -5.92
C GLY A 62 -1.23 -3.46 -7.39
N LEU A 63 -0.55 -2.56 -8.13
CA LEU A 63 -0.74 -2.40 -9.57
C LEU A 63 -0.44 -3.71 -10.31
N SER A 64 0.65 -4.37 -9.95
CA SER A 64 1.05 -5.62 -10.59
C SER A 64 0.02 -6.72 -10.39
N HIS A 65 -0.41 -6.99 -9.15
CA HIS A 65 -1.27 -8.13 -8.85
C HIS A 65 -2.75 -7.86 -9.14
N HIS A 66 -3.25 -6.66 -8.79
CA HIS A 66 -4.66 -6.35 -8.94
C HIS A 66 -5.04 -5.97 -10.38
N PHE A 67 -4.13 -5.41 -11.17
CA PHE A 67 -4.50 -4.81 -12.46
C PHE A 67 -3.74 -5.38 -13.66
N LEU A 68 -2.43 -5.62 -13.55
CA LEU A 68 -1.59 -5.92 -14.71
C LEU A 68 -1.41 -7.41 -14.98
N VAL A 69 -1.08 -8.19 -13.95
CA VAL A 69 -0.76 -9.61 -14.09
C VAL A 69 -2.06 -10.41 -13.98
N PRO A 70 -2.40 -11.26 -14.97
CA PRO A 70 -3.51 -12.18 -14.85
C PRO A 70 -3.28 -13.16 -13.70
N GLY A 71 -4.28 -13.35 -12.85
CA GLY A 71 -4.19 -14.23 -11.68
C GLY A 71 -5.44 -14.14 -10.82
N THR A 72 -5.53 -14.97 -9.78
CA THR A 72 -6.68 -14.99 -8.84
C THR A 72 -6.85 -13.67 -8.10
N ASP A 73 -5.75 -12.91 -7.93
CA ASP A 73 -5.73 -11.59 -7.29
C ASP A 73 -6.04 -10.43 -8.25
N ASN A 74 -6.28 -10.71 -9.53
CA ASN A 74 -6.60 -9.68 -10.50
C ASN A 74 -8.10 -9.28 -10.41
N ILE A 75 -8.40 -7.99 -10.55
CA ILE A 75 -9.79 -7.48 -10.51
C ILE A 75 -10.71 -8.08 -11.58
N ALA A 76 -10.15 -8.55 -12.70
CA ALA A 76 -10.88 -9.20 -13.78
C ALA A 76 -11.27 -10.65 -13.43
N SER A 77 -10.61 -11.26 -12.43
CA SER A 77 -10.83 -12.65 -12.02
C SER A 77 -11.91 -12.81 -10.95
N VAL A 78 -12.43 -11.72 -10.38
CA VAL A 78 -13.50 -11.74 -9.39
C VAL A 78 -14.84 -11.28 -9.98
N PRO A 79 -16.00 -11.77 -9.49
CA PRO A 79 -17.32 -11.31 -9.94
C PRO A 79 -17.52 -9.79 -9.82
N ALA A 80 -18.33 -9.19 -10.69
CA ALA A 80 -18.52 -7.73 -10.67
C ALA A 80 -19.37 -7.21 -9.50
N ALA A 81 -20.19 -8.07 -8.89
CA ALA A 81 -21.13 -7.72 -7.84
C ALA A 81 -20.69 -8.20 -6.43
N GLY A 82 -21.40 -7.75 -5.40
CA GLY A 82 -21.19 -8.20 -4.02
C GLY A 82 -19.77 -7.93 -3.50
N TRP A 83 -19.08 -8.97 -3.04
CA TRP A 83 -17.71 -8.86 -2.55
C TRP A 83 -16.70 -8.49 -3.64
N GLY A 84 -16.96 -8.82 -4.90
CA GLY A 84 -16.04 -8.45 -5.97
C GLY A 84 -16.12 -6.97 -6.34
N ALA A 85 -17.29 -6.34 -6.21
CA ALA A 85 -17.41 -4.88 -6.27
C ALA A 85 -16.58 -4.19 -5.17
N ARG A 86 -16.61 -4.74 -3.95
CA ARG A 86 -15.82 -4.23 -2.80
C ARG A 86 -14.32 -4.44 -3.02
N PHE A 87 -13.91 -5.59 -3.54
CA PHE A 87 -12.52 -5.88 -3.90
C PHE A 87 -12.02 -4.86 -4.92
N ARG A 88 -12.73 -4.69 -6.03
CA ARG A 88 -12.40 -3.73 -7.11
C ARG A 88 -12.29 -2.31 -6.59
N LEU A 89 -13.32 -1.82 -5.89
CA LEU A 89 -13.34 -0.46 -5.36
C LEU A 89 -12.18 -0.24 -4.38
N SER A 90 -11.94 -1.19 -3.47
CA SER A 90 -10.85 -1.07 -2.51
C SER A 90 -9.47 -1.16 -3.16
N ALA A 91 -9.29 -1.93 -4.23
CA ALA A 91 -8.04 -1.98 -5.00
C ALA A 91 -7.73 -0.63 -5.66
N PHE A 92 -8.72 0.04 -6.25
CA PHE A 92 -8.53 1.40 -6.80
C PHE A 92 -8.22 2.43 -5.69
N LEU A 93 -8.95 2.38 -4.57
CA LEU A 93 -8.70 3.29 -3.45
C LEU A 93 -7.31 3.05 -2.83
N LEU A 94 -6.84 1.81 -2.76
CA LEU A 94 -5.48 1.47 -2.34
C LEU A 94 -4.44 2.12 -3.25
N ALA A 95 -4.54 1.91 -4.57
CA ALA A 95 -3.62 2.50 -5.53
C ALA A 95 -3.56 4.04 -5.41
N ILE A 96 -4.71 4.70 -5.20
CA ILE A 96 -4.75 6.17 -4.99
C ILE A 96 -4.05 6.56 -3.69
N VAL A 97 -4.33 5.87 -2.58
CA VAL A 97 -3.72 6.16 -1.28
C VAL A 97 -2.21 5.90 -1.29
N GLU A 98 -1.77 4.83 -1.95
CA GLU A 98 -0.36 4.48 -2.09
C GLU A 98 0.38 5.49 -2.96
N ALA A 99 -0.20 5.91 -4.09
CA ALA A 99 0.36 6.98 -4.91
C ALA A 99 0.46 8.30 -4.14
N TRP A 100 -0.60 8.66 -3.41
CA TRP A 100 -0.63 9.86 -2.58
C TRP A 100 0.41 9.80 -1.45
N GLY A 101 0.46 8.69 -0.71
CA GLY A 101 1.43 8.48 0.36
C GLY A 101 2.87 8.52 -0.13
N SER A 102 3.13 7.97 -1.32
CA SER A 102 4.43 8.06 -1.98
C SER A 102 4.81 9.52 -2.28
N ALA A 103 3.88 10.28 -2.87
CA ALA A 103 4.09 11.69 -3.18
C ALA A 103 4.29 12.55 -1.93
N VAL A 104 3.51 12.34 -0.86
CA VAL A 104 3.64 13.04 0.42
C VAL A 104 4.98 12.70 1.09
N GLY A 105 5.38 11.43 1.11
CA GLY A 105 6.69 11.04 1.64
C GLY A 105 7.82 11.73 0.87
N TRP A 106 7.75 11.73 -0.46
CA TRP A 106 8.74 12.38 -1.31
C TRP A 106 8.81 13.90 -1.11
N TRP A 107 7.66 14.55 -0.97
CA TRP A 107 7.58 15.95 -0.55
C TRP A 107 8.25 16.17 0.80
N GLY A 108 7.94 15.32 1.79
CA GLY A 108 8.51 15.38 3.13
C GLY A 108 10.04 15.30 3.13
N ILE A 109 10.63 14.39 2.35
CA ILE A 109 12.09 14.29 2.19
C ILE A 109 12.69 15.64 1.76
N ARG A 110 12.07 16.30 0.78
CA ARG A 110 12.55 17.59 0.24
C ARG A 110 12.38 18.73 1.23
N CYS A 111 11.27 18.77 1.96
CA CYS A 111 11.01 19.80 2.97
C CYS A 111 11.96 19.68 4.16
N PHE A 112 12.13 18.47 4.70
CA PHE A 112 13.02 18.27 5.85
C PHE A 112 14.50 18.40 5.50
N ALA A 113 14.89 18.22 4.23
CA ALA A 113 16.24 18.53 3.77
C ALA A 113 16.56 20.03 3.72
N ARG A 114 15.54 20.90 3.74
CA ARG A 114 15.68 22.36 3.66
C ARG A 114 15.51 23.06 5.01
N ALA A 115 15.15 22.33 6.07
CA ALA A 115 14.99 22.91 7.40
C ALA A 115 16.39 23.13 8.04
N PRO A 116 16.67 24.31 8.59
CA PRO A 116 17.90 24.53 9.37
C PRO A 116 17.90 23.64 10.62
N SER A 117 19.06 23.03 10.89
CA SER A 117 19.32 22.14 12.04
C SER A 117 19.36 22.90 13.35
#